data_AF-A0A2V7VWB2-F1
#
_entry.id   AF-A0A2V7VWB2-F1
#
_cell.length_a   1.000
_cell.length_b   1.000
_cell.length_c   1.000
_cell.angle_alpha   90.00
_cell.angle_beta   90.00
_cell.angle_gamma   90.00
#
_symmetry.space_group_name_H-M   'P 1'
#
loop_
_entity.id
_entity.type
_entity.pdbx_description
1 polymer ?
#
loop_
_entity_poly.entity_id
_entity_poly.type
_entity_poly.pdbx_seq_one_letter_code
_entity_poly.pdbx_strand_id
1 'polypeptide(L)'
;LLSHQLRSGRPDAIASLLIGLLLAATAFGLGRPLSDFLAGKSLPPELLEQIRAVIASDKAIEEVLSVQAVYTGPEEVIVAAKVRPAPQLTAEELSRAMDNLDHALRKASPFVADVYIDVTSHYASDGDGHA
;
A
#
# COMPACT_ATOMS: atom_id res chain seq x y z
N LEU A 1 23.81 -23.41 55.71
CA LEU A 1 24.60 -22.18 55.42
C LEU A 1 24.46 -21.69 53.97
N LEU A 2 24.14 -22.52 52.98
CA LEU A 2 23.89 -22.11 51.58
C LEU A 2 22.46 -21.61 51.27
N SER A 3 21.46 -21.94 52.10
CA SER A 3 20.06 -21.55 51.89
C SER A 3 19.72 -20.11 52.30
N HIS A 4 20.62 -19.42 53.01
CA HIS A 4 20.34 -18.09 53.57
C HIS A 4 20.61 -16.93 52.60
N GLN A 5 21.30 -17.19 51.49
CA GLN A 5 21.56 -16.20 50.43
C GLN A 5 20.42 -16.12 49.39
N LEU A 6 19.53 -17.12 49.34
CA LEU A 6 18.34 -17.12 48.47
C LEU A 6 17.20 -16.26 49.03
N ARG A 7 17.33 -15.71 50.25
CA ARG A 7 16.39 -14.76 50.87
C ARG A 7 16.83 -13.31 50.65
N SER A 8 17.31 -12.99 49.46
CA SER A 8 17.30 -11.62 49.00
C SER A 8 16.28 -11.54 47.87
N GLY A 9 15.25 -10.70 48.02
CA GLY A 9 14.29 -10.43 46.93
C GLY A 9 14.91 -9.64 45.77
N ARG A 10 16.20 -9.30 45.88
CA ARG A 10 16.99 -8.54 44.91
C ARG A 10 17.20 -9.29 43.58
N PRO A 11 17.69 -10.54 43.55
CA PRO A 11 17.79 -11.33 42.31
C PRO A 11 16.43 -11.52 41.60
N ASP A 12 15.34 -11.73 42.35
CA ASP A 12 14.00 -11.90 41.76
C ASP A 12 13.44 -10.57 41.20
N ALA A 13 13.69 -9.45 41.89
CA ALA A 13 13.37 -8.11 41.39
C ALA A 13 14.17 -7.74 40.12
N ILE A 14 15.45 -8.13 40.05
CA ILE A 14 16.28 -7.92 38.85
C ILE A 14 15.78 -8.80 37.70
N ALA A 15 15.45 -10.06 37.97
CA ALA A 15 14.90 -10.97 36.96
C ALA A 15 13.58 -10.45 36.37
N SER A 16 12.66 -9.98 37.21
CA SER A 16 11.40 -9.39 36.77
C SER A 16 11.58 -8.07 36.00
N LEU A 17 12.54 -7.22 36.38
CA LEU A 17 12.91 -6.03 35.61
C LEU A 17 13.46 -6.39 34.22
N LEU A 18 14.33 -7.41 34.14
CA LEU A 18 14.90 -7.88 32.87
C LEU A 18 13.83 -8.46 31.94
N ILE A 19 12.88 -9.23 32.49
CA ILE A 19 11.73 -9.72 31.73
C ILE A 19 10.88 -8.56 31.23
N GLY A 20 10.60 -7.57 32.08
CA GLY A 20 9.85 -6.37 31.67
C GLY A 20 10.54 -5.60 30.54
N LEU A 21 11.86 -5.45 30.60
CA LEU A 21 12.64 -4.75 29.58
C LEU A 21 12.69 -5.55 28.26
N LEU A 22 12.80 -6.88 28.35
CA LEU A 22 12.73 -7.77 27.20
C LEU A 22 11.36 -7.69 26.53
N LEU A 23 10.27 -7.73 27.29
CA LEU A 23 8.91 -7.60 26.78
C LEU A 23 8.65 -6.21 26.16
N ALA A 24 9.19 -5.14 26.75
CA ALA A 24 9.11 -3.81 26.16
C ALA A 24 9.86 -3.77 24.82
N ALA A 25 11.08 -4.30 24.76
CA ALA A 25 11.86 -4.35 23.54
C ALA A 25 11.17 -5.17 22.43
N THR A 26 10.59 -6.33 22.76
CA THR A 26 9.84 -7.13 21.79
C THR A 26 8.55 -6.45 21.34
N ALA A 27 7.82 -5.80 22.26
CA ALA A 27 6.62 -5.03 21.93
C ALA A 27 6.95 -3.86 20.97
N PHE A 28 8.04 -3.14 21.20
CA PHE A 28 8.50 -2.10 20.28
C PHE A 28 8.97 -2.67 18.93
N GLY A 29 9.64 -3.83 18.94
CA GLY A 29 10.09 -4.53 17.74
C GLY A 29 8.93 -5.02 16.86
N LEU A 30 7.86 -5.55 17.46
CA LEU A 30 6.67 -6.05 16.76
C LEU A 30 5.64 -4.96 16.44
N GLY A 31 5.56 -3.91 17.26
CA GLY A 31 4.60 -2.82 17.09
C GLY A 31 4.87 -1.97 15.84
N ARG A 32 6.14 -1.74 15.49
CA ARG A 32 6.51 -0.97 14.29
C ARG A 32 6.02 -1.61 12.98
N PRO A 33 6.29 -2.90 12.70
CA PRO A 33 5.78 -3.57 11.50
C PRO A 33 4.26 -3.52 11.36
N LEU A 34 3.53 -3.63 12.48
CA LEU A 34 2.07 -3.60 12.46
C LEU A 34 1.53 -2.20 12.15
N SER A 35 2.23 -1.17 12.64
CA SER A 35 1.91 0.24 12.33
C SER A 35 2.06 0.54 10.84
N ASP A 36 3.15 0.05 10.22
CA ASP A 36 3.40 0.23 8.80
C ASP A 36 2.38 -0.51 7.92
N PHE A 37 1.86 -1.65 8.40
CA PHE A 37 0.82 -2.39 7.71
C PHE A 37 -0.54 -1.68 7.83
N LEU A 38 -0.85 -1.11 9.01
CA LEU A 38 -2.04 -0.30 9.26
C LEU A 38 -2.04 1.03 8.49
N ALA A 39 -0.86 1.57 8.17
CA ALA A 39 -0.71 2.76 7.33
C ALA A 39 -0.92 2.49 5.83
N GLY A 40 -1.14 1.23 5.43
CA GLY A 40 -1.35 0.87 4.02
C GLY A 40 -0.07 1.00 3.21
N LYS A 41 0.94 0.17 3.52
CA LYS A 41 2.19 0.09 2.75
C LYS A 41 1.89 0.17 1.26
N SER A 42 2.29 1.27 0.65
CA SER A 42 2.19 1.43 -0.80
C SER A 42 3.17 0.48 -1.48
N LEU A 43 2.85 0.09 -2.71
CA LEU A 43 3.79 -0.66 -3.54
C LEU A 43 5.14 0.06 -3.65
N PRO A 44 6.24 -0.69 -3.79
CA PRO A 44 7.53 -0.11 -4.15
C PRO A 44 7.37 0.81 -5.38
N PRO A 45 8.00 1.99 -5.39
CA PRO A 45 7.81 2.97 -6.44
C PRO A 45 8.14 2.41 -7.83
N GLU A 46 9.10 1.48 -7.93
CA GLU A 46 9.47 0.83 -9.18
C GLU A 46 8.34 -0.03 -9.76
N LEU A 47 7.54 -0.65 -8.90
CA LEU A 47 6.40 -1.48 -9.28
C LEU A 47 5.17 -0.62 -9.60
N LEU A 48 5.00 0.47 -8.85
CA LEU A 48 3.95 1.46 -9.12
C LEU A 48 4.17 2.12 -10.49
N GLU A 49 5.41 2.44 -10.86
CA GLU A 49 5.76 2.97 -12.17
C GLU A 49 5.52 1.97 -13.31
N GLN A 50 5.75 0.67 -13.08
CA GLN A 50 5.40 -0.36 -14.07
C GLN A 50 3.89 -0.42 -14.32
N ILE A 51 3.09 -0.39 -13.26
CA ILE A 51 1.63 -0.34 -13.35
C ILE A 51 1.19 0.93 -14.07
N ARG A 52 1.76 2.08 -13.71
CA ARG A 52 1.50 3.37 -14.38
C ARG A 52 1.82 3.30 -15.87
N ALA A 53 2.94 2.70 -16.25
CA ALA A 53 3.35 2.55 -17.64
C ALA A 53 2.39 1.64 -18.44
N VAL A 54 1.90 0.56 -17.84
CA VAL A 54 0.89 -0.30 -18.47
C VAL A 54 -0.40 0.50 -18.73
N ILE A 55 -0.88 1.25 -17.74
CA ILE A 55 -2.09 2.08 -17.88
C ILE A 55 -1.90 3.18 -18.94
N ALA A 56 -0.75 3.86 -18.91
CA ALA A 56 -0.43 4.93 -19.86
C ALA A 56 -0.20 4.43 -21.29
N SER A 57 0.01 3.13 -21.50
CA SER A 57 0.18 2.55 -22.84
C SER A 57 -1.14 2.30 -23.58
N ASP A 58 -2.27 2.36 -22.88
CA ASP A 58 -3.59 2.17 -23.48
C ASP A 58 -4.04 3.44 -24.23
N LYS A 59 -4.44 3.28 -25.49
CA LYS A 59 -4.87 4.40 -26.35
C LYS A 59 -6.17 5.06 -25.89
N ALA A 60 -6.96 4.36 -25.09
CA ALA A 60 -8.18 4.92 -24.51
C ALA A 60 -7.90 5.88 -23.34
N ILE A 61 -6.66 5.93 -22.86
CA ILE A 61 -6.24 6.82 -21.78
C ILE A 61 -5.41 7.96 -22.37
N GLU A 62 -5.89 9.20 -22.21
CA GLU A 62 -5.13 10.40 -22.57
C GLU A 62 -4.07 10.72 -21.53
N GLU A 63 -4.44 10.61 -20.24
CA GLU A 63 -3.58 11.02 -19.12
C GLU A 63 -3.84 10.16 -17.88
N VAL A 64 -2.76 9.76 -17.19
CA VAL A 64 -2.83 9.10 -15.88
C VAL A 64 -2.55 10.14 -14.79
N LEU A 65 -3.60 10.52 -14.06
CA LEU A 65 -3.55 11.58 -13.04
C LEU A 65 -2.92 11.07 -11.74
N SER A 66 -3.35 9.91 -11.26
CA SER A 66 -2.72 9.25 -10.12
C SER A 66 -2.85 7.75 -10.21
N VAL A 67 -1.87 7.05 -9.64
CA VAL A 67 -1.92 5.61 -9.42
C VAL A 67 -1.50 5.38 -7.98
N GLN A 68 -2.31 4.64 -7.25
CA GLN A 68 -2.04 4.22 -5.88
C GLN A 68 -2.24 2.71 -5.82
N ALA A 69 -1.43 2.02 -5.04
CA ALA A 69 -1.58 0.59 -4.87
C ALA A 69 -1.28 0.22 -3.43
N VAL A 70 -2.13 -0.61 -2.85
CA VAL A 70 -2.08 -1.00 -1.44
C VAL A 70 -2.13 -2.52 -1.34
N TYR A 71 -1.30 -3.09 -0.48
CA TYR A 71 -1.37 -4.51 -0.15
C TYR A 71 -2.64 -4.80 0.64
N THR A 72 -3.47 -5.71 0.13
CA THR A 72 -4.67 -6.22 0.81
C THR A 72 -4.42 -7.58 1.49
N GLY A 73 -3.35 -8.28 1.09
CA GLY A 73 -2.91 -9.55 1.66
C GLY A 73 -1.39 -9.73 1.55
N PRO A 74 -0.85 -10.89 1.95
CA PRO A 74 0.59 -11.17 1.91
C PRO A 74 1.21 -11.03 0.52
N GLU A 75 0.45 -11.38 -0.52
CA GLU A 75 0.86 -11.33 -1.93
C GLU A 75 -0.22 -10.71 -2.83
N GLU A 76 -1.18 -10.00 -2.25
CA GLU A 76 -2.32 -9.42 -2.97
C GLU A 76 -2.33 -7.91 -2.88
N VAL A 77 -2.59 -7.26 -4.01
CA VAL A 77 -2.55 -5.80 -4.16
C VAL A 77 -3.83 -5.32 -4.83
N ILE A 78 -4.38 -4.22 -4.29
CA ILE A 78 -5.43 -3.45 -4.96
C ILE A 78 -4.78 -2.24 -5.61
N VAL A 79 -5.07 -2.03 -6.89
CA VAL A 79 -4.61 -0.87 -7.66
C VAL A 79 -5.78 0.09 -7.83
N ALA A 80 -5.60 1.35 -7.50
CA ALA A 80 -6.53 2.43 -7.76
C ALA A 80 -5.86 3.44 -8.70
N ALA A 81 -6.45 3.69 -9.85
CA ALA A 81 -5.95 4.62 -10.84
C ALA A 81 -7.00 5.68 -11.18
N LYS A 82 -6.58 6.94 -11.23
CA LYS A 82 -7.39 8.03 -11.73
C LYS A 82 -6.89 8.42 -13.10
N VAL A 83 -7.76 8.34 -14.10
CA VAL A 83 -7.39 8.51 -15.50
C VAL A 83 -8.33 9.48 -16.22
N ARG A 84 -7.76 10.15 -17.22
CA ARG A 84 -8.50 10.93 -18.20
C ARG A 84 -8.69 10.06 -19.45
N PRO A 85 -9.93 9.82 -19.89
CA PRO A 85 -10.19 9.05 -21.09
C PRO A 85 -9.87 9.90 -22.33
N ALA A 86 -9.49 9.24 -23.42
CA ALA A 86 -9.29 9.90 -24.70
C ALA A 86 -10.57 10.64 -25.15
N PRO A 87 -10.43 11.81 -25.78
CA PRO A 87 -11.59 12.56 -26.23
C PRO A 87 -12.33 11.76 -27.31
N GLN A 88 -13.65 11.95 -27.37
CA GLN A 88 -14.56 11.27 -28.33
C GLN A 88 -14.75 9.75 -28.15
N LEU A 89 -14.33 9.13 -27.05
CA LEU A 89 -14.71 7.75 -26.73
C LEU A 89 -16.21 7.65 -26.40
N THR A 90 -16.88 6.67 -27.00
CA THR A 90 -18.22 6.27 -26.56
C THR A 90 -18.16 5.51 -25.23
N ALA A 91 -19.28 5.48 -24.49
CA ALA A 91 -19.35 4.74 -23.23
C ALA A 91 -19.01 3.23 -23.40
N GLU A 92 -19.41 2.63 -24.53
CA GLU A 92 -19.08 1.22 -24.80
C GLU A 92 -17.60 1.00 -25.11
N GLU A 93 -16.96 1.90 -25.86
CA GLU A 93 -15.53 1.81 -26.15
C GLU A 93 -14.70 2.01 -24.89
N LEU A 94 -15.09 2.96 -24.05
CA LEU A 94 -14.47 3.17 -22.75
C LEU A 94 -14.59 1.91 -21.87
N SER A 95 -15.80 1.33 -21.75
CA SER A 95 -15.99 0.11 -20.97
C SER A 95 -15.11 -1.03 -21.47
N ARG A 96 -15.06 -1.26 -22.80
CA ARG A 96 -14.20 -2.28 -23.40
C ARG A 96 -12.71 -2.02 -23.13
N ALA A 97 -12.29 -0.76 -23.16
CA ALA A 97 -10.91 -0.41 -22.84
C ALA A 97 -10.59 -0.68 -21.36
N MET A 98 -11.49 -0.39 -20.44
CA MET A 98 -11.29 -0.67 -19.02
C MET A 98 -11.18 -2.18 -18.75
N ASP A 99 -12.02 -2.99 -19.39
CA ASP A 99 -11.97 -4.46 -19.28
C ASP A 99 -10.64 -5.04 -19.83
N ASN A 100 -10.17 -4.49 -20.96
CA ASN A 100 -8.90 -4.88 -21.57
C ASN A 100 -7.72 -4.47 -20.69
N LEU A 101 -7.78 -3.29 -20.09
CA LEU A 101 -6.75 -2.76 -19.21
C LEU A 101 -6.66 -3.57 -17.91
N ASP A 102 -7.79 -3.93 -17.30
CA ASP A 102 -7.82 -4.85 -16.15
C ASP A 102 -7.14 -6.20 -16.49
N HIS A 103 -7.48 -6.78 -17.64
CA HIS A 103 -6.84 -8.02 -18.09
C HIS A 103 -5.33 -7.86 -18.35
N ALA A 104 -4.92 -6.75 -18.97
CA ALA A 104 -3.52 -6.47 -19.26
C ALA A 104 -2.71 -6.31 -17.97
N LEU A 105 -3.26 -5.59 -16.98
CA LEU A 105 -2.65 -5.41 -15.66
C LEU A 105 -2.50 -6.73 -14.92
N ARG A 106 -3.56 -7.55 -14.87
CA ARG A 106 -3.51 -8.88 -14.23
C ARG A 106 -2.52 -9.82 -14.91
N LYS A 107 -2.37 -9.73 -16.23
CA LYS A 107 -1.41 -10.53 -17.00
C LYS A 107 0.04 -10.10 -16.75
N ALA A 108 0.29 -8.78 -16.68
CA ALA A 108 1.62 -8.23 -16.42
C ALA A 108 2.03 -8.41 -14.95
N SER A 109 1.06 -8.31 -14.04
CA SER A 109 1.25 -8.30 -12.59
C SER A 109 0.26 -9.23 -11.89
N PRO A 110 0.56 -10.54 -11.82
CA PRO A 110 -0.36 -11.54 -11.24
C PRO A 110 -0.73 -11.33 -9.77
N PHE A 111 0.04 -10.54 -9.03
CA PHE A 111 -0.23 -10.16 -7.65
C PHE A 111 -1.32 -9.07 -7.51
N VAL A 112 -1.79 -8.49 -8.63
CA VAL A 112 -2.89 -7.52 -8.64
C VAL A 112 -4.22 -8.27 -8.53
N ALA A 113 -4.81 -8.20 -7.34
CA ALA A 113 -6.08 -8.86 -7.03
C ALA A 113 -7.28 -8.06 -7.56
N ASP A 114 -7.22 -6.73 -7.51
CA ASP A 114 -8.29 -5.86 -7.97
C ASP A 114 -7.78 -4.54 -8.56
N VAL A 115 -8.53 -4.00 -9.52
CA VAL A 115 -8.20 -2.75 -10.22
C VAL A 115 -9.42 -1.84 -10.24
N TYR A 116 -9.31 -0.68 -9.59
CA TYR A 116 -10.30 0.39 -9.60
C TYR A 116 -9.83 1.51 -10.50
N ILE A 117 -10.62 1.83 -11.52
CA ILE A 117 -10.32 2.93 -12.44
C ILE A 117 -11.39 4.01 -12.28
N ASP A 118 -10.97 5.16 -11.76
CA ASP A 118 -11.78 6.37 -11.69
C ASP A 118 -11.56 7.19 -12.97
N VAL A 119 -12.59 7.22 -13.81
CA VAL A 119 -12.60 8.00 -15.04
C VAL A 119 -13.10 9.40 -14.71
N THR A 120 -12.21 10.38 -14.79
CA THR A 120 -12.55 11.78 -14.53
C THR A 120 -12.46 12.63 -15.79
N SER A 121 -13.39 13.58 -15.92
CA SER A 121 -13.33 14.66 -16.91
C SER A 121 -12.88 16.00 -16.32
N HIS A 122 -12.67 16.05 -14.99
CA HIS A 122 -12.28 17.27 -14.30
C HIS A 122 -10.82 17.60 -14.62
N TYR A 123 -10.58 18.77 -15.23
CA TYR A 123 -9.29 19.43 -15.09
C TYR A 123 -9.11 19.69 -13.60
N ALA A 124 -8.18 18.98 -12.95
CA ALA A 124 -7.67 19.45 -11.68
C ALA A 124 -7.12 20.86 -11.96
N SER A 125 -7.83 21.89 -11.49
CA SER A 125 -7.33 23.25 -11.45
C SER A 125 -6.19 23.26 -10.44
N ASP A 126 -5.00 22.99 -10.92
CA ASP A 126 -3.78 23.21 -10.15
C ASP A 126 -3.53 24.72 -10.14
N GLY A 127 -3.74 25.34 -8.98
CA GLY A 127 -3.49 26.76 -8.73
C GLY A 127 -4.65 27.48 -8.04
N ASP A 128 -4.56 27.61 -6.72
CA ASP A 128 -4.59 28.94 -6.10
C ASP A 128 -3.93 28.88 -4.72
N GLY A 129 -2.81 29.58 -4.61
CA GLY A 129 -1.98 29.69 -3.41
C GLY A 129 -2.73 30.32 -2.25
N HIS A 130 -2.53 29.74 -1.08
CA HIS A 130 -2.84 30.42 0.18
C HIS A 130 -1.83 31.56 0.39
N ALA A 131 -2.34 32.77 0.21
CA ALA A 131 -1.82 34.00 0.80
C ALA A 131 -1.89 33.98 2.33
#